data_AF-A0A3S1H4K3-F1
#
_entry.id   AF-A0A3S1H4K3-F1
#
_cell.length_a   1.000
_cell.length_b   1.000
_cell.length_c   1.000
_cell.angle_alpha   90.00
_cell.angle_beta   90.00
_cell.angle_gamma   90.00
#
_symmetry.space_group_name_H-M   'P 1'
#
loop_
_entity.id
_entity.type
_entity.pdbx_description
1 polymer ?
#
loop_
_entity_poly.entity_id
_entity_poly.type
_entity_poly.pdbx_seq_one_letter_code
_entity_poly.pdbx_strand_id
1 'polypeptide(L)'
;KDIYGQFENTFMMYLPRLCEHCLNPACAAVCPSGAIYKREEDGIVLIDQDKCRGWRMCVSGCPYKKIYYNWSSGKSEKCIFCFPRIEAGQPTVCSETCVGRIRYLGVILYDADRIEAAASTPDEKDLYQAQLDVFLDPNDPAVIAQARADGIPDNWLEAAKLSPIWKMAMEWKIAFPLHPEYRTLPMVWYVPPLSPIQSAAAAGKMGLDGDMPDVRSLRIPLQYLANLLTAGNEEPVALALERMLAMRSYMRAKTIDGRLDEQIAARVGLTGAAIDEMYKVMAIANYEDRFVIPTSHREWSEDAQDLRGSCGFSFGNGCSGGSTETNLFGTKQTKRPTNPMEIA
;
A
#
# COMPACT_ATOMS: atom_id res chain seq x y z
N LYS A 1 -15.42 29.28 -0.88
CA LYS A 1 -14.10 29.26 -1.56
C LYS A 1 -13.17 30.39 -1.07
N ASP A 2 -13.69 31.44 -0.42
CA ASP A 2 -12.89 32.60 0.02
C ASP A 2 -12.08 32.43 1.33
N ILE A 3 -12.36 31.40 2.14
CA ILE A 3 -11.76 31.26 3.48
C ILE A 3 -10.27 30.85 3.42
N TYR A 4 -9.87 29.99 2.48
CA TYR A 4 -8.50 29.43 2.42
C TYR A 4 -7.48 30.29 1.65
N GLY A 5 -7.92 31.39 1.03
CA GLY A 5 -7.02 32.39 0.45
C GLY A 5 -6.51 33.41 1.49
N GLN A 6 -7.04 33.38 2.71
CA GLN A 6 -6.63 34.26 3.81
C GLN A 6 -5.37 33.70 4.48
N PHE A 7 -4.41 34.58 4.77
CA PHE A 7 -3.13 34.21 5.37
C PHE A 7 -3.30 33.40 6.66
N GLU A 8 -4.26 33.79 7.49
CA GLU A 8 -4.56 33.19 8.81
C GLU A 8 -5.08 31.75 8.72
N ASN A 9 -5.69 31.38 7.59
CA ASN A 9 -6.27 30.07 7.33
C ASN A 9 -5.42 29.20 6.39
N THR A 10 -4.19 29.63 6.09
CA THR A 10 -3.28 28.90 5.21
C THR A 10 -2.95 27.53 5.79
N PHE A 11 -3.12 26.48 4.97
CA PHE A 11 -2.66 25.12 5.27
C PHE A 11 -1.92 24.53 4.07
N MET A 12 -1.04 23.57 4.35
CA MET A 12 -0.37 22.75 3.34
C MET A 12 -0.17 21.35 3.89
N MET A 13 -0.09 20.36 2.99
CA MET A 13 0.29 18.99 3.32
C MET A 13 1.13 18.39 2.21
N TYR A 14 1.91 17.36 2.54
CA TYR A 14 2.71 16.62 1.58
C TYR A 14 2.00 15.32 1.22
N LEU A 15 1.96 15.01 -0.07
CA LEU A 15 1.37 13.77 -0.59
C LEU A 15 2.38 13.04 -1.49
N PRO A 16 3.34 12.29 -0.93
CA PRO A 16 4.25 11.47 -1.73
C PRO A 16 3.49 10.26 -2.31
N ARG A 17 3.57 10.06 -3.62
CA ARG A 17 2.82 9.00 -4.32
C ARG A 17 3.68 8.19 -5.27
N LEU A 18 3.40 6.89 -5.36
CA LEU A 18 3.96 5.96 -6.33
C LEU A 18 2.83 5.20 -7.03
N CYS A 19 3.12 4.11 -7.74
CA CYS A 19 2.06 3.30 -8.35
C CYS A 19 1.31 2.52 -7.27
N GLU A 20 -0.01 2.54 -7.28
CA GLU A 20 -0.80 1.87 -6.24
C GLU A 20 -0.76 0.33 -6.27
N HIS A 21 -0.13 -0.30 -7.29
CA HIS A 21 -0.08 -1.76 -7.48
C HIS A 21 -1.42 -2.46 -7.18
N CYS A 22 -2.49 -1.85 -7.68
CA CYS A 22 -3.87 -2.12 -7.32
C CYS A 22 -4.29 -3.59 -7.52
N LEU A 23 -5.33 -4.03 -6.80
CA LEU A 23 -5.93 -5.36 -6.99
C LEU A 23 -6.75 -5.43 -8.29
N ASN A 24 -7.43 -4.33 -8.64
CA ASN A 24 -8.15 -4.16 -9.91
C ASN A 24 -7.45 -3.09 -10.79
N PRO A 25 -6.27 -3.38 -11.38
CA PRO A 25 -5.48 -2.38 -12.09
C PRO A 25 -6.12 -1.96 -13.42
N ALA A 26 -6.72 -0.76 -13.46
CA ALA A 26 -7.27 -0.16 -14.69
C ALA A 26 -6.26 -0.11 -15.85
N CYS A 27 -4.96 0.04 -15.55
CA CYS A 27 -3.92 0.02 -16.57
C CYS A 27 -3.78 -1.33 -17.29
N ALA A 28 -3.98 -2.46 -16.59
CA ALA A 28 -3.98 -3.78 -17.19
C ALA A 28 -5.20 -3.97 -18.09
N ALA A 29 -6.39 -3.60 -17.59
CA ALA A 29 -7.65 -3.71 -18.31
C ALA A 29 -7.67 -2.96 -19.65
N VAL A 30 -7.02 -1.79 -19.74
CA VAL A 30 -7.01 -0.99 -20.97
C VAL A 30 -5.86 -1.31 -21.94
N CYS A 31 -4.93 -2.21 -21.59
CA CYS A 31 -3.77 -2.48 -22.42
C CYS A 31 -4.13 -3.42 -23.59
N PRO A 32 -4.18 -2.95 -24.86
CA PRO A 32 -4.68 -3.78 -25.94
C PRO A 32 -3.79 -4.98 -26.27
N SER A 33 -2.50 -4.89 -25.95
CA SER A 33 -1.54 -5.97 -26.18
C SER A 33 -1.41 -6.95 -25.01
N GLY A 34 -2.16 -6.74 -23.92
CA GLY A 34 -2.01 -7.53 -22.69
C GLY A 34 -0.61 -7.43 -22.06
N ALA A 35 0.19 -6.40 -22.35
CA ALA A 35 1.57 -6.35 -21.86
C ALA A 35 1.70 -6.01 -20.36
N ILE A 36 0.58 -5.73 -19.69
CA ILE A 36 0.55 -5.32 -18.28
C ILE A 36 -0.11 -6.44 -17.50
N TYR A 37 0.59 -6.93 -16.48
CA TYR A 37 0.15 -8.06 -15.66
C TYR A 37 0.44 -7.78 -14.18
N LYS A 38 -0.31 -8.46 -13.30
CA LYS A 38 -0.06 -8.50 -11.86
C LYS A 38 0.60 -9.84 -11.56
N ARG A 39 1.75 -9.81 -10.89
CA ARG A 39 2.43 -11.01 -10.41
C ARG A 39 1.57 -11.70 -9.35
N GLU A 40 1.56 -13.02 -9.37
CA GLU A 40 0.73 -13.85 -8.49
C GLU A 40 1.34 -13.93 -7.09
N GLU A 41 2.66 -14.10 -7.03
CA GLU A 41 3.44 -14.33 -5.82
C GLU A 41 3.53 -13.12 -4.89
N ASP A 42 3.49 -11.90 -5.42
CA ASP A 42 3.72 -10.66 -4.65
C ASP A 42 2.76 -9.52 -4.98
N GLY A 43 1.88 -9.69 -5.97
CA GLY A 43 0.92 -8.67 -6.38
C GLY A 43 1.54 -7.46 -7.09
N ILE A 44 2.83 -7.47 -7.46
CA ILE A 44 3.46 -6.34 -8.15
C ILE A 44 2.98 -6.28 -9.59
N VAL A 45 2.29 -5.19 -9.94
CA VAL A 45 1.91 -4.88 -11.34
C VAL A 45 3.13 -4.43 -12.15
N LEU A 46 3.41 -5.04 -13.30
CA LEU A 46 4.53 -4.73 -14.20
C LEU A 46 4.07 -4.48 -15.65
N ILE A 47 4.93 -3.85 -16.44
CA ILE A 47 4.78 -3.72 -17.90
C ILE A 47 5.90 -4.52 -18.55
N ASP A 48 5.54 -5.59 -19.24
CA ASP A 48 6.45 -6.40 -20.02
C ASP A 48 7.04 -5.56 -21.17
N GLN A 49 8.34 -5.32 -21.12
CA GLN A 49 9.03 -4.48 -22.11
C GLN A 49 9.15 -5.16 -23.47
N ASP A 50 9.13 -6.49 -23.54
CA ASP A 50 9.17 -7.26 -24.78
C ASP A 50 7.80 -7.27 -25.46
N LYS A 51 6.72 -7.45 -24.69
CA LYS A 51 5.33 -7.49 -25.19
C LYS A 51 4.75 -6.10 -25.42
N CYS A 52 5.24 -5.05 -24.75
CA CYS A 52 4.74 -3.69 -24.92
C CYS A 52 4.87 -3.22 -26.39
N ARG A 53 3.75 -2.80 -26.98
CA ARG A 53 3.67 -2.27 -28.35
C ARG A 53 3.51 -0.74 -28.42
N GLY A 54 3.60 -0.05 -27.28
CA GLY A 54 3.57 1.41 -27.27
C GLY A 54 2.22 2.04 -27.62
N TRP A 55 1.10 1.34 -27.36
CA TRP A 55 -0.26 1.85 -27.62
C TRP A 55 -0.65 3.05 -26.75
N ARG A 56 0.03 3.26 -25.62
CA ARG A 56 -0.14 4.39 -24.69
C ARG A 56 -1.51 4.51 -24.01
N MET A 57 -2.46 3.61 -24.28
CA MET A 57 -3.78 3.58 -23.62
C MET A 57 -3.68 3.46 -22.09
N CYS A 58 -2.68 2.71 -21.61
CA CYS A 58 -2.42 2.54 -20.17
C CYS A 58 -2.01 3.84 -19.46
N VAL A 59 -1.41 4.81 -20.16
CA VAL A 59 -1.07 6.14 -19.60
C VAL A 59 -2.35 6.89 -19.24
N SER A 60 -3.33 6.89 -20.15
CA SER A 60 -4.63 7.51 -19.92
C SER A 60 -5.46 6.73 -18.90
N GLY A 61 -5.50 5.39 -19.02
CA GLY A 61 -6.33 4.54 -18.17
C GLY A 61 -5.90 4.47 -16.71
N CYS A 62 -4.64 4.74 -16.37
CA CYS A 62 -4.24 4.85 -14.96
C CYS A 62 -4.81 6.15 -14.35
N PRO A 63 -5.75 6.08 -13.39
CA PRO A 63 -6.34 7.29 -12.80
C PRO A 63 -5.30 8.09 -12.00
N TYR A 64 -4.32 7.39 -11.40
CA TYR A 64 -3.21 8.01 -10.67
C TYR A 64 -2.11 8.63 -11.53
N LYS A 65 -2.15 8.40 -12.86
CA LYS A 65 -1.14 8.83 -13.84
C LYS A 65 0.28 8.39 -13.46
N LYS A 66 0.42 7.12 -13.05
CA LYS A 66 1.68 6.49 -12.61
C LYS A 66 2.34 5.60 -13.64
N ILE A 67 1.89 5.71 -14.88
CA ILE A 67 2.55 5.13 -16.06
C ILE A 67 3.05 6.28 -16.90
N TYR A 68 4.32 6.21 -17.27
CA TYR A 68 5.00 7.25 -18.03
C TYR A 68 5.42 6.67 -19.38
N TYR A 69 5.25 7.44 -20.44
CA TYR A 69 5.69 7.03 -21.76
C TYR A 69 7.16 7.38 -21.96
N ASN A 70 7.99 6.39 -22.26
CA ASN A 70 9.35 6.61 -22.70
C ASN A 70 9.34 6.93 -24.20
N TRP A 71 9.58 8.20 -24.52
CA TRP A 71 9.59 8.72 -25.88
C TRP A 71 10.78 8.23 -26.71
N SER A 72 11.84 7.71 -26.08
CA SER A 72 13.01 7.16 -26.76
C SER A 72 12.79 5.69 -27.13
N SER A 73 12.41 4.84 -26.17
CA SER A 73 12.17 3.41 -26.43
C SER A 73 10.84 3.14 -27.13
N GLY A 74 9.95 4.12 -27.12
CA GLY A 74 8.61 4.01 -27.68
C GLY A 74 7.64 3.19 -26.81
N LYS A 75 8.04 2.81 -25.57
CA LYS A 75 7.30 1.95 -24.65
C LYS A 75 6.90 2.68 -23.38
N SER A 76 5.93 2.16 -22.65
CA SER A 76 5.53 2.70 -21.35
C SER A 76 6.26 2.02 -20.21
N GLU A 77 6.62 2.81 -19.20
CA GLU A 77 7.31 2.39 -17.99
C GLU A 77 6.53 2.86 -16.76
N LYS A 78 6.75 2.20 -15.61
CA LYS A 78 6.09 2.52 -14.35
C LYS A 78 6.97 2.14 -13.17
N CYS A 79 6.56 2.56 -11.98
CA CYS A 79 7.12 2.03 -10.74
C CYS A 79 7.03 0.49 -10.75
N ILE A 80 8.16 -0.17 -10.50
CA ILE A 80 8.28 -1.64 -10.47
C ILE A 80 8.27 -2.21 -9.05
N PHE A 81 7.84 -1.40 -8.07
CA PHE A 81 7.89 -1.69 -6.62
C PHE A 81 9.25 -2.21 -6.12
N CYS A 82 10.33 -1.87 -6.82
CA CYS A 82 11.66 -2.42 -6.58
C CYS A 82 11.64 -3.95 -6.45
N PHE A 83 10.91 -4.66 -7.32
CA PHE A 83 10.78 -6.12 -7.23
C PHE A 83 12.10 -6.89 -7.06
N PRO A 84 13.25 -6.50 -7.65
CA PRO A 84 14.50 -7.23 -7.42
C PRO A 84 14.97 -7.19 -5.96
N ARG A 85 14.56 -6.17 -5.19
CA ARG A 85 14.81 -6.04 -3.76
C ARG A 85 13.77 -6.77 -2.93
N ILE A 86 12.49 -6.60 -3.27
CA ILE A 86 11.37 -7.29 -2.60
C ILE A 86 11.54 -8.81 -2.65
N GLU A 87 11.99 -9.33 -3.80
CA GLU A 87 12.29 -10.76 -3.96
C GLU A 87 13.30 -11.29 -2.92
N ALA A 88 14.24 -10.45 -2.51
CA ALA A 88 15.25 -10.76 -1.50
C ALA A 88 14.85 -10.32 -0.07
N GLY A 89 13.57 -9.99 0.18
CA GLY A 89 13.09 -9.53 1.49
C GLY A 89 13.59 -8.13 1.88
N GLN A 90 14.05 -7.33 0.90
CA GLN A 90 14.54 -5.97 1.15
C GLN A 90 13.46 -4.92 0.85
N PRO A 91 13.46 -3.79 1.56
CA PRO A 91 12.54 -2.70 1.27
C PRO A 91 12.77 -2.07 -0.10
N THR A 92 11.71 -1.44 -0.62
CA THR A 92 11.84 -0.57 -1.79
C THR A 92 12.80 0.56 -1.48
N VAL A 93 13.51 1.05 -2.51
CA VAL A 93 14.47 2.16 -2.36
C VAL A 93 13.80 3.36 -1.71
N CYS A 94 12.61 3.74 -2.18
CA CYS A 94 11.89 4.90 -1.65
C CYS A 94 11.34 4.70 -0.23
N SER A 95 11.17 3.46 0.24
CA SER A 95 10.83 3.14 1.63
C SER A 95 12.06 3.22 2.53
N GLU A 96 13.15 2.57 2.17
CA GLU A 96 14.39 2.54 2.95
C GLU A 96 15.02 3.93 3.12
N THR A 97 15.02 4.72 2.04
CA THR A 97 15.58 6.08 2.01
C THR A 97 14.64 7.16 2.54
N CYS A 98 13.48 6.77 3.08
CA CYS A 98 12.51 7.72 3.60
C CYS A 98 13.02 8.38 4.89
N VAL A 99 13.60 9.57 4.76
CA VAL A 99 14.16 10.36 5.88
C VAL A 99 13.12 10.60 6.98
N GLY A 100 11.87 10.89 6.60
CA GLY A 100 10.78 11.11 7.56
C GLY A 100 10.28 9.85 8.27
N ARG A 101 10.79 8.67 7.92
CA ARG A 101 10.42 7.37 8.53
C ARG A 101 8.91 7.03 8.43
N ILE A 102 8.18 7.62 7.48
CA ILE A 102 6.71 7.52 7.36
C ILE A 102 6.22 6.33 6.51
N ARG A 103 7.12 5.51 5.96
CA ARG A 103 6.77 4.42 5.04
C ARG A 103 6.89 3.09 5.75
N TYR A 104 5.88 2.26 5.56
CA TYR A 104 5.76 0.92 6.12
C TYR A 104 5.53 -0.07 4.97
N LEU A 105 6.03 -1.29 5.11
CA LEU A 105 5.83 -2.38 4.17
C LEU A 105 5.47 -3.64 4.96
N GLY A 106 4.42 -4.31 4.53
CA GLY A 106 3.89 -5.50 5.18
C GLY A 106 2.95 -6.25 4.24
N VAL A 107 2.84 -7.55 4.45
CA VAL A 107 1.98 -8.42 3.64
C VAL A 107 0.51 -8.19 4.00
N ILE A 108 -0.36 -8.27 3.01
CA ILE A 108 -1.81 -8.33 3.18
C ILE A 108 -2.30 -9.52 2.35
N LEU A 109 -2.98 -10.47 3.02
CA LEU A 109 -3.68 -11.55 2.33
C LEU A 109 -5.01 -11.02 1.82
N TYR A 110 -5.38 -11.40 0.59
CA TYR A 110 -6.62 -10.93 -0.03
C TYR A 110 -7.28 -12.05 -0.83
N ASP A 111 -8.60 -12.01 -0.90
CA ASP A 111 -9.42 -12.90 -1.71
C ASP A 111 -9.55 -12.35 -3.15
N ALA A 112 -8.89 -13.00 -4.10
CA ALA A 112 -8.88 -12.56 -5.49
C ALA A 112 -10.26 -12.69 -6.16
N ASP A 113 -11.08 -13.65 -5.77
CA ASP A 113 -12.40 -13.89 -6.37
C ASP A 113 -13.40 -12.79 -6.00
N ARG A 114 -13.16 -12.07 -4.90
CA ARG A 114 -14.01 -10.98 -4.42
C ARG A 114 -13.64 -9.60 -4.99
N ILE A 115 -12.58 -9.50 -5.79
CA ILE A 115 -12.08 -8.23 -6.34
C ILE A 115 -13.15 -7.53 -7.19
N GLU A 116 -13.81 -8.25 -8.10
CA GLU A 116 -14.82 -7.67 -9.00
C GLU A 116 -16.02 -7.15 -8.19
N ALA A 117 -16.54 -7.98 -7.27
CA ALA A 117 -17.66 -7.62 -6.42
C ALA A 117 -17.36 -6.37 -5.57
N ALA A 118 -16.16 -6.30 -4.98
CA ALA A 118 -15.76 -5.13 -4.21
C ALA A 118 -15.62 -3.87 -5.08
N ALA A 119 -14.92 -3.96 -6.22
CA ALA A 119 -14.71 -2.81 -7.12
C ALA A 119 -16.00 -2.30 -7.79
N SER A 120 -17.00 -3.16 -7.95
CA SER A 120 -18.29 -2.85 -8.57
C SER A 120 -19.38 -2.37 -7.60
N THR A 121 -19.04 -2.19 -6.31
CA THR A 121 -19.95 -1.66 -5.29
C THR A 121 -20.66 -0.39 -5.77
N PRO A 122 -22.01 -0.29 -5.68
CA PRO A 122 -22.75 0.83 -6.28
C PRO A 122 -22.34 2.21 -5.73
N ASP A 123 -22.28 2.36 -4.41
CA ASP A 123 -21.85 3.60 -3.77
C ASP A 123 -20.32 3.66 -3.67
N GLU A 124 -19.74 4.76 -4.13
CA GLU A 124 -18.30 4.99 -4.08
C GLU A 124 -17.79 5.15 -2.64
N LYS A 125 -18.64 5.58 -1.70
CA LYS A 125 -18.30 5.72 -0.28
C LYS A 125 -18.12 4.37 0.42
N ASP A 126 -18.71 3.31 -0.13
CA ASP A 126 -18.61 1.97 0.42
C ASP A 126 -17.36 1.24 -0.08
N LEU A 127 -16.67 1.74 -1.12
CA LEU A 127 -15.48 1.09 -1.71
C LEU A 127 -14.33 0.91 -0.72
N TYR A 128 -14.17 1.83 0.24
CA TYR A 128 -13.19 1.68 1.31
C TYR A 128 -13.48 0.42 2.14
N GLN A 129 -14.72 0.25 2.59
CA GLN A 129 -15.11 -0.92 3.39
C GLN A 129 -15.11 -2.18 2.54
N ALA A 130 -15.61 -2.12 1.31
CA ALA A 130 -15.59 -3.24 0.37
C ALA A 130 -14.16 -3.76 0.11
N GLN A 131 -13.17 -2.87 0.05
CA GLN A 131 -11.77 -3.27 -0.05
C GLN A 131 -11.24 -3.91 1.24
N LEU A 132 -11.60 -3.39 2.41
CA LEU A 132 -11.24 -4.03 3.69
C LEU A 132 -11.82 -5.45 3.79
N ASP A 133 -13.04 -5.65 3.28
CA ASP A 133 -13.72 -6.95 3.31
C ASP A 133 -13.07 -7.99 2.37
N VAL A 134 -12.26 -7.55 1.41
CA VAL A 134 -11.43 -8.40 0.55
C VAL A 134 -10.17 -8.88 1.27
N PHE A 135 -9.71 -8.17 2.31
CA PHE A 135 -8.54 -8.57 3.08
C PHE A 135 -8.88 -9.68 4.08
N LEU A 136 -7.97 -10.63 4.24
CA LEU A 136 -8.16 -11.84 5.02
C LEU A 136 -7.32 -11.80 6.30
N ASP A 137 -7.90 -12.22 7.43
CA ASP A 137 -7.22 -12.24 8.72
C ASP A 137 -6.07 -13.26 8.73
N PRO A 138 -4.81 -12.82 8.85
CA PRO A 138 -3.66 -13.73 8.84
C PRO A 138 -3.56 -14.60 10.10
N ASN A 139 -4.37 -14.34 11.13
CA ASN A 139 -4.43 -15.15 12.36
C ASN A 139 -5.56 -16.19 12.34
N ASP A 140 -6.50 -16.10 11.38
CA ASP A 140 -7.60 -17.05 11.29
C ASP A 140 -7.09 -18.43 10.79
N PRO A 141 -7.27 -19.52 11.55
CA PRO A 141 -6.86 -20.86 11.13
C PRO A 141 -7.46 -21.30 9.79
N ALA A 142 -8.68 -20.86 9.45
CA ALA A 142 -9.32 -21.20 8.18
C ALA A 142 -8.62 -20.49 7.00
N VAL A 143 -8.28 -19.21 7.16
CA VAL A 143 -7.51 -18.44 6.17
C VAL A 143 -6.12 -19.04 6.00
N ILE A 144 -5.44 -19.42 7.09
CA ILE A 144 -4.12 -20.05 7.04
C ILE A 144 -4.17 -21.38 6.28
N ALA A 145 -5.19 -22.21 6.54
CA ALA A 145 -5.37 -23.48 5.86
C ALA A 145 -5.63 -23.29 4.35
N GLN A 146 -6.48 -22.32 3.99
CA GLN A 146 -6.79 -21.99 2.61
C GLN A 146 -5.57 -21.43 1.88
N ALA A 147 -4.86 -20.46 2.48
CA ALA A 147 -3.67 -19.87 1.88
C ALA A 147 -2.57 -20.91 1.60
N ARG A 148 -2.40 -21.90 2.47
CA ARG A 148 -1.50 -23.04 2.21
C ARG A 148 -1.98 -23.91 1.04
N ALA A 149 -3.28 -24.13 0.92
CA ALA A 149 -3.86 -24.85 -0.21
C ALA A 149 -3.65 -24.10 -1.54
N ASP A 150 -3.69 -22.77 -1.49
CA ASP A 150 -3.43 -21.88 -2.63
C ASP A 150 -1.92 -21.66 -2.91
N GLY A 151 -1.05 -22.36 -2.18
CA GLY A 151 0.40 -22.35 -2.41
C GLY A 151 1.16 -21.17 -1.79
N ILE A 152 0.55 -20.42 -0.87
CA ILE A 152 1.22 -19.32 -0.16
C ILE A 152 2.27 -19.89 0.82
N PRO A 153 3.55 -19.47 0.72
CA PRO A 153 4.62 -19.93 1.61
C PRO A 153 4.39 -19.60 3.09
N ASP A 154 4.84 -20.47 4.01
CA ASP A 154 4.69 -20.22 5.45
C ASP A 154 5.38 -18.92 5.93
N ASN A 155 6.53 -18.54 5.36
CA ASN A 155 7.18 -17.27 5.72
C ASN A 155 6.35 -16.04 5.31
N TRP A 156 5.53 -16.13 4.23
CA TRP A 156 4.58 -15.08 3.86
C TRP A 156 3.43 -15.00 4.86
N LEU A 157 2.95 -16.14 5.35
CA LEU A 157 1.91 -16.19 6.40
C LEU A 157 2.41 -15.58 7.71
N GLU A 158 3.62 -15.92 8.14
CA GLU A 158 4.23 -15.33 9.33
C GLU A 158 4.49 -13.82 9.16
N ALA A 159 4.93 -13.39 7.97
CA ALA A 159 5.09 -11.97 7.67
C ALA A 159 3.74 -11.22 7.66
N ALA A 160 2.65 -11.86 7.23
CA ALA A 160 1.32 -11.28 7.24
C ALA A 160 0.80 -11.07 8.67
N LYS A 161 1.04 -12.02 9.59
CA LYS A 161 0.69 -11.87 11.02
C LYS A 161 1.39 -10.69 11.68
N LEU A 162 2.62 -10.42 11.27
CA LEU A 162 3.45 -9.33 11.79
C LEU A 162 3.33 -8.03 10.98
N SER A 163 2.41 -7.96 10.00
CA SER A 163 2.33 -6.87 9.05
C SER A 163 1.95 -5.54 9.73
N PRO A 164 2.81 -4.49 9.67
CA PRO A 164 2.44 -3.17 10.18
C PRO A 164 1.30 -2.55 9.36
N ILE A 165 1.14 -2.96 8.10
CA ILE A 165 0.05 -2.49 7.23
C ILE A 165 -1.28 -3.07 7.68
N TRP A 166 -1.32 -4.37 8.06
CA TRP A 166 -2.52 -4.99 8.62
C TRP A 166 -2.97 -4.25 9.87
N LYS A 167 -2.04 -3.94 10.77
CA LYS A 167 -2.32 -3.18 11.99
C LYS A 167 -2.90 -1.81 11.69
N MET A 168 -2.28 -1.04 10.79
CA MET A 168 -2.76 0.31 10.45
C MET A 168 -4.11 0.33 9.72
N ALA A 169 -4.34 -0.61 8.80
CA ALA A 169 -5.53 -0.65 7.95
C ALA A 169 -6.71 -1.37 8.59
N MET A 170 -6.48 -2.51 9.26
CA MET A 170 -7.53 -3.40 9.77
C MET A 170 -7.76 -3.24 11.28
N GLU A 171 -6.72 -3.23 12.10
CA GLU A 171 -6.85 -3.16 13.56
C GLU A 171 -7.12 -1.72 14.04
N TRP A 172 -6.24 -0.78 13.69
CA TRP A 172 -6.28 0.60 14.17
C TRP A 172 -7.14 1.52 13.31
N LYS A 173 -7.55 1.09 12.11
CA LYS A 173 -8.33 1.89 11.11
C LYS A 173 -7.81 3.33 10.95
N ILE A 174 -6.48 3.49 10.84
CA ILE A 174 -5.84 4.80 10.67
C ILE A 174 -5.29 5.01 9.26
N ALA A 175 -5.14 3.95 8.47
CA ALA A 175 -4.69 4.02 7.09
C ALA A 175 -5.86 3.86 6.13
N PHE A 176 -5.83 4.61 5.03
CA PHE A 176 -6.89 4.66 4.02
C PHE A 176 -6.33 4.53 2.59
N PRO A 177 -7.08 3.95 1.65
CA PRO A 177 -6.72 3.96 0.24
C PRO A 177 -6.68 5.38 -0.32
N LEU A 178 -5.85 5.62 -1.32
CA LEU A 178 -5.88 6.88 -2.06
C LEU A 178 -6.93 6.83 -3.17
N HIS A 179 -7.91 7.74 -3.14
CA HIS A 179 -9.00 7.82 -4.11
C HIS A 179 -9.67 6.45 -4.37
N PRO A 180 -10.32 5.83 -3.37
CA PRO A 180 -11.01 4.55 -3.55
C PRO A 180 -12.08 4.59 -4.64
N GLU A 181 -12.69 5.75 -4.90
CA GLU A 181 -13.69 6.00 -5.95
C GLU A 181 -13.20 5.67 -7.37
N TYR A 182 -11.88 5.54 -7.58
CA TYR A 182 -11.34 5.06 -8.85
C TYR A 182 -11.57 3.57 -9.11
N ARG A 183 -12.10 2.83 -8.14
CA ARG A 183 -12.50 1.41 -8.26
C ARG A 183 -11.36 0.47 -8.64
N THR A 184 -10.11 0.92 -8.45
CA THR A 184 -8.94 0.08 -8.73
C THR A 184 -8.53 -0.78 -7.55
N LEU A 185 -9.10 -0.56 -6.36
CA LEU A 185 -8.67 -1.19 -5.10
C LEU A 185 -7.16 -0.99 -4.85
N PRO A 186 -6.71 0.26 -4.58
CA PRO A 186 -5.30 0.61 -4.47
C PRO A 186 -4.62 -0.03 -3.23
N MET A 187 -3.34 -0.38 -3.33
CA MET A 187 -2.60 -1.08 -2.27
C MET A 187 -1.52 -0.21 -1.57
N VAL A 188 -1.44 1.10 -1.87
CA VAL A 188 -0.61 2.03 -1.09
C VAL A 188 -1.53 2.96 -0.30
N TRP A 189 -1.54 2.77 1.01
CA TRP A 189 -2.48 3.46 1.90
C TRP A 189 -1.80 4.57 2.71
N TYR A 190 -2.60 5.52 3.16
CA TYR A 190 -2.16 6.77 3.76
C TYR A 190 -2.80 6.98 5.12
N VAL A 191 -2.00 7.35 6.11
CA VAL A 191 -2.49 7.91 7.37
C VAL A 191 -2.69 9.41 7.19
N PRO A 192 -3.88 9.96 7.49
CA PRO A 192 -4.15 11.38 7.29
C PRO A 192 -3.27 12.24 8.21
N PRO A 193 -2.79 13.42 7.80
CA PRO A 193 -1.95 14.25 8.65
C PRO A 193 -2.76 14.98 9.71
N LEU A 194 -2.25 15.02 10.94
CA LEU A 194 -2.67 16.03 11.92
C LEU A 194 -2.19 17.42 11.47
N SER A 195 -2.91 18.47 11.86
CA SER A 195 -2.52 19.86 11.60
C SER A 195 -2.65 20.72 12.86
N PRO A 196 -2.07 21.93 12.89
CA PRO A 196 -2.33 22.87 13.98
C PRO A 196 -3.83 23.18 14.07
N ILE A 197 -4.28 23.57 15.27
CA ILE A 197 -5.64 24.10 15.47
C ILE A 197 -5.80 25.45 14.75
N GLN A 198 -7.04 25.77 14.37
CA GLN A 198 -7.36 27.07 13.80
C GLN A 198 -7.15 28.19 14.84
N SER A 199 -6.71 29.36 14.37
CA SER A 199 -6.40 30.53 15.19
C SER A 199 -7.61 30.97 16.04
N ALA A 200 -8.82 30.77 15.53
CA ALA A 200 -10.08 31.06 16.24
C ALA A 200 -10.38 30.08 17.39
N ALA A 201 -9.95 28.82 17.30
CA ALA A 201 -10.09 27.83 18.37
C ALA A 201 -9.09 28.09 19.51
N ALA A 202 -7.89 28.58 19.18
CA ALA A 202 -6.85 28.95 20.14
C ALA A 202 -7.24 30.16 21.03
N ALA A 203 -8.16 31.02 20.57
CA ALA A 203 -8.58 32.24 21.27
C ALA A 203 -9.63 32.00 22.40
N GLY A 204 -9.77 30.76 22.90
CA GLY A 204 -10.57 30.47 24.10
C GLY A 204 -12.01 30.03 23.86
N LYS A 205 -12.40 29.63 22.65
CA LYS A 205 -13.70 29.01 22.35
C LYS A 205 -13.62 27.48 22.35
N MET A 206 -13.08 26.88 23.40
CA MET A 206 -13.04 25.43 23.51
C MET A 206 -14.29 24.89 24.20
N GLY A 207 -14.94 23.91 23.57
CA GLY A 207 -15.34 22.71 24.30
C GLY A 207 -14.08 21.87 24.45
N LEU A 208 -13.37 22.00 25.57
CA LEU A 208 -12.32 21.04 25.93
C LEU A 208 -13.04 19.77 26.32
N ASP A 209 -13.08 18.82 25.40
CA ASP A 209 -13.55 17.48 25.68
C ASP A 209 -12.38 16.70 26.33
N GLY A 210 -12.00 17.11 27.55
CA GLY A 210 -10.70 16.77 28.14
C GLY A 210 -9.54 17.46 27.41
N ASP A 211 -8.30 17.14 27.77
CA ASP A 211 -7.06 17.74 27.21
C ASP A 211 -6.82 17.49 25.69
N MET A 212 -7.83 17.05 24.93
CA MET A 212 -7.74 16.74 23.50
C MET A 212 -8.42 17.81 22.62
N PRO A 213 -7.73 18.34 21.59
CA PRO A 213 -8.35 19.21 20.60
C PRO A 213 -9.43 18.48 19.79
N ASP A 214 -10.54 19.15 19.49
CA ASP A 214 -11.54 18.65 18.54
C ASP A 214 -10.94 18.52 17.14
N VAL A 215 -11.04 17.34 16.52
CA VAL A 215 -10.54 17.06 15.17
C VAL A 215 -11.17 17.97 14.12
N ARG A 216 -12.42 18.39 14.32
CA ARG A 216 -13.11 19.30 13.40
C ARG A 216 -12.60 20.75 13.49
N SER A 217 -11.83 21.07 14.54
CA SER A 217 -11.19 22.37 14.75
C SER A 217 -9.78 22.49 14.13
N LEU A 218 -9.29 21.41 13.51
CA LEU A 218 -8.01 21.39 12.82
C LEU A 218 -8.00 22.33 11.61
N ARG A 219 -6.81 22.84 11.26
CA ARG A 219 -6.68 23.80 10.16
C ARG A 219 -6.86 23.16 8.78
N ILE A 220 -6.38 21.94 8.59
CA ILE A 220 -6.67 21.17 7.37
C ILE A 220 -8.15 20.77 7.42
N PRO A 221 -8.96 21.13 6.40
CA PRO A 221 -10.38 20.79 6.39
C PRO A 221 -10.58 19.27 6.32
N LEU A 222 -11.45 18.74 7.17
CA LEU A 222 -11.75 17.31 7.21
C LEU A 222 -12.29 16.80 5.86
N GLN A 223 -13.23 17.53 5.26
CA GLN A 223 -13.76 17.23 3.93
C GLN A 223 -12.67 17.13 2.84
N TYR A 224 -11.59 17.91 2.95
CA TYR A 224 -10.48 17.84 1.99
C TYR A 224 -9.78 16.47 2.07
N LEU A 225 -9.53 15.98 3.28
CA LEU A 225 -8.94 14.67 3.50
C LEU A 225 -9.91 13.55 3.12
N ALA A 226 -11.19 13.71 3.42
CA ALA A 226 -12.23 12.74 3.06
C ALA A 226 -12.35 12.57 1.55
N ASN A 227 -12.33 13.67 0.79
CA ASN A 227 -12.33 13.64 -0.67
C ASN A 227 -11.11 12.91 -1.26
N LEU A 228 -10.00 12.87 -0.52
CA LEU A 228 -8.76 12.25 -0.96
C LEU A 228 -8.70 10.75 -0.61
N LEU A 229 -9.27 10.35 0.52
CA LEU A 229 -9.00 9.06 1.15
C LEU A 229 -10.21 8.14 1.28
N THR A 230 -11.43 8.70 1.25
CA THR A 230 -12.66 7.97 1.62
C THR A 230 -13.85 8.37 0.76
N ALA A 231 -13.61 8.79 -0.50
CA ALA A 231 -14.64 9.24 -1.44
C ALA A 231 -15.59 10.32 -0.85
N GLY A 232 -15.06 11.18 0.03
CA GLY A 232 -15.80 12.26 0.68
C GLY A 232 -16.51 11.88 1.97
N ASN A 233 -16.40 10.64 2.47
CA ASN A 233 -16.93 10.24 3.77
C ASN A 233 -16.00 10.70 4.92
N GLU A 234 -16.43 11.67 5.72
CA GLU A 234 -15.60 12.27 6.77
C GLU A 234 -15.39 11.37 8.00
N GLU A 235 -16.34 10.52 8.34
CA GLU A 235 -16.35 9.80 9.62
C GLU A 235 -15.14 8.87 9.83
N PRO A 236 -14.71 8.05 8.84
CA PRO A 236 -13.51 7.22 9.03
C PRO A 236 -12.26 8.07 9.24
N VAL A 237 -12.13 9.20 8.52
CA VAL A 237 -10.98 10.10 8.64
C VAL A 237 -10.99 10.80 10.00
N ALA A 238 -12.17 11.23 10.47
CA ALA A 238 -12.32 11.83 11.80
C ALA A 238 -11.84 10.87 12.89
N LEU A 239 -12.34 9.63 12.87
CA LEU A 239 -11.98 8.59 13.83
C LEU A 239 -10.47 8.31 13.83
N ALA A 240 -9.83 8.26 12.66
CA ALA A 240 -8.38 8.06 12.57
C ALA A 240 -7.59 9.21 13.20
N LEU A 241 -8.01 10.46 12.96
CA LEU A 241 -7.38 11.65 13.55
C LEU A 241 -7.59 11.66 15.08
N GLU A 242 -8.78 11.28 15.55
CA GLU A 242 -9.09 11.14 16.98
C GLU A 242 -8.22 10.07 17.63
N ARG A 243 -8.04 8.91 16.99
CA ARG A 243 -7.14 7.84 17.46
C ARG A 243 -5.70 8.28 17.58
N MET A 244 -5.19 9.07 16.62
CA MET A 244 -3.83 9.63 16.72
C MET A 244 -3.70 10.69 17.82
N LEU A 245 -4.73 11.52 18.04
CA LEU A 245 -4.74 12.46 19.16
C LEU A 245 -4.82 11.74 20.51
N ALA A 246 -5.64 10.69 20.61
CA ALA A 246 -5.74 9.83 21.78
C ALA A 246 -4.41 9.16 22.10
N MET A 247 -3.68 8.65 21.11
CA MET A 247 -2.32 8.13 21.30
C MET A 247 -1.40 9.20 21.91
N ARG A 248 -1.42 10.44 21.40
CA ARG A 248 -0.59 11.53 21.95
C ARG A 248 -0.96 11.86 23.40
N SER A 249 -2.24 11.93 23.72
CA SER A 249 -2.72 12.24 25.06
C SER A 249 -2.46 11.12 26.06
N TYR A 250 -2.68 9.86 25.65
CA TYR A 250 -2.35 8.69 26.46
C TYR A 250 -0.85 8.62 26.76
N MET A 251 -0.01 8.81 25.75
CA MET A 251 1.45 8.81 25.95
C MET A 251 1.92 9.98 26.80
N ARG A 252 1.27 11.15 26.72
CA ARG A 252 1.55 12.27 27.62
C ARG A 252 1.18 11.95 29.07
N ALA A 253 -0.02 11.42 29.31
CA ALA A 253 -0.45 11.00 30.65
C ALA A 253 0.52 9.95 31.24
N LYS A 254 0.94 8.98 30.43
CA LYS A 254 1.90 7.93 30.83
C LYS A 254 3.30 8.48 31.14
N THR A 255 3.83 9.37 30.30
CA THR A 255 5.23 9.83 30.39
C THR A 255 5.44 11.06 31.25
N ILE A 256 4.46 11.96 31.34
CA ILE A 256 4.54 13.22 32.10
C ILE A 256 3.87 13.08 33.46
N ASP A 257 2.63 12.59 33.49
CA ASP A 257 1.86 12.50 34.73
C ASP A 257 2.09 11.17 35.48
N GLY A 258 2.78 10.21 34.85
CA GLY A 258 3.03 8.88 35.41
C GLY A 258 1.77 8.03 35.58
N ARG A 259 0.68 8.35 34.86
CA ARG A 259 -0.63 7.69 34.99
C ARG A 259 -0.99 6.92 33.72
N LEU A 260 -1.47 5.69 33.89
CA LEU A 260 -2.08 4.92 32.81
C LEU A 260 -3.57 5.26 32.76
N ASP A 261 -3.98 6.03 31.75
CA ASP A 261 -5.37 6.47 31.57
C ASP A 261 -6.06 5.71 30.45
N GLU A 262 -6.60 4.53 30.78
CA GLU A 262 -7.36 3.68 29.86
C GLU A 262 -8.64 4.36 29.33
N GLN A 263 -9.14 5.40 30.00
CA GLN A 263 -10.35 6.11 29.53
C GLN A 263 -10.09 6.82 28.20
N ILE A 264 -8.87 7.32 27.99
CA ILE A 264 -8.46 7.95 26.72
C ILE A 264 -8.50 6.93 25.58
N ALA A 265 -8.03 5.71 25.82
CA ALA A 265 -8.03 4.64 24.83
C ALA A 265 -9.46 4.16 24.52
N ALA A 266 -10.25 3.91 25.56
CA ALA A 266 -11.62 3.44 25.43
C ALA A 266 -12.51 4.41 24.64
N ARG A 267 -12.28 5.73 24.77
CA ARG A 267 -13.03 6.77 24.04
C ARG A 267 -12.97 6.62 22.52
N VAL A 268 -11.85 6.14 21.99
CA VAL A 268 -11.65 5.96 20.53
C VAL A 268 -11.76 4.49 20.09
N GLY A 269 -12.27 3.64 20.98
CA GLY A 269 -12.44 2.21 20.75
C GLY A 269 -11.13 1.44 20.66
N LEU A 270 -10.09 1.88 21.38
CA LEU A 270 -8.80 1.20 21.49
C LEU A 270 -8.52 0.78 22.94
N THR A 271 -7.53 -0.08 23.13
CA THR A 271 -6.98 -0.43 24.46
C THR A 271 -5.66 0.30 24.69
N GLY A 272 -5.25 0.51 25.94
CA GLY A 272 -3.92 1.06 26.24
C GLY A 272 -2.78 0.25 25.62
N ALA A 273 -2.94 -1.08 25.55
CA ALA A 273 -2.00 -1.96 24.86
C ALA A 273 -1.94 -1.70 23.35
N ALA A 274 -3.08 -1.49 22.69
CA ALA A 274 -3.11 -1.12 21.27
C ALA A 274 -2.45 0.25 21.04
N ILE A 275 -2.65 1.21 21.94
CA ILE A 275 -1.97 2.51 21.86
C ILE A 275 -0.46 2.39 22.07
N ASP A 276 -0.01 1.56 23.01
CA ASP A 276 1.41 1.28 23.22
C ASP A 276 2.05 0.63 21.98
N GLU A 277 1.32 -0.26 21.31
CA GLU A 277 1.76 -0.86 20.04
C GLU A 277 1.79 0.16 18.90
N MET A 278 0.75 0.99 18.77
CA MET A 278 0.73 2.12 17.83
C MET A 278 1.94 3.02 18.05
N TYR A 279 2.25 3.37 19.31
CA TYR A 279 3.41 4.19 19.64
C TYR A 279 4.73 3.49 19.27
N LYS A 280 4.87 2.19 19.53
CA LYS A 280 6.04 1.41 19.12
C LYS A 280 6.23 1.48 17.59
N VAL A 281 5.18 1.22 16.82
CA VAL A 281 5.26 1.15 15.34
C VAL A 281 5.37 2.53 14.69
N MET A 282 4.66 3.54 15.20
CA MET A 282 4.55 4.86 14.58
C MET A 282 5.57 5.88 15.10
N ALA A 283 5.93 5.83 16.38
CA ALA A 283 6.83 6.80 17.01
C ALA A 283 8.27 6.29 17.14
N ILE A 284 8.47 5.10 17.72
CA ILE A 284 9.81 4.48 17.79
C ILE A 284 10.23 4.02 16.38
N ALA A 285 9.30 3.32 15.71
CA ALA A 285 9.34 2.99 14.30
C ALA A 285 10.65 2.32 13.87
N ASN A 286 11.12 1.33 14.65
CA ASN A 286 12.35 0.59 14.35
C ASN A 286 12.32 0.00 12.95
N TYR A 287 13.50 -0.28 12.39
CA TYR A 287 13.61 -0.72 11.00
C TYR A 287 12.80 -2.00 10.74
N GLU A 288 12.91 -2.97 11.64
CA GLU A 288 12.21 -4.26 11.63
C GLU A 288 10.70 -4.14 11.85
N ASP A 289 10.23 -3.13 12.59
CA ASP A 289 8.79 -2.90 12.78
C ASP A 289 8.17 -2.20 11.56
N ARG A 290 8.96 -1.47 10.77
CA ARG A 290 8.48 -0.77 9.57
C ARG A 290 8.43 -1.66 8.33
N PHE A 291 9.38 -2.57 8.20
CA PHE A 291 9.58 -3.35 6.98
C PHE A 291 9.54 -4.83 7.30
N VAL A 292 8.35 -5.42 7.18
CA VAL A 292 8.11 -6.86 7.34
C VAL A 292 7.87 -7.44 5.95
N ILE A 293 8.97 -7.83 5.29
CA ILE A 293 8.98 -8.22 3.87
C ILE A 293 9.53 -9.64 3.78
N PRO A 294 8.71 -10.64 3.41
CA PRO A 294 9.20 -12.00 3.19
C PRO A 294 10.03 -12.07 1.91
N THR A 295 10.90 -13.07 1.81
CA THR A 295 11.58 -13.40 0.55
C THR A 295 10.58 -14.02 -0.43
N SER A 296 10.71 -13.69 -1.70
CA SER A 296 9.97 -14.38 -2.77
C SER A 296 10.71 -15.66 -3.15
N HIS A 297 10.02 -16.79 -3.12
CA HIS A 297 10.59 -18.12 -3.36
C HIS A 297 10.80 -18.38 -4.87
N ARG A 298 11.75 -17.68 -5.49
CA ARG A 298 12.09 -17.83 -6.92
C ARG A 298 12.49 -19.26 -7.30
N GLU A 299 13.04 -20.00 -6.35
CA GLU A 299 13.44 -21.40 -6.53
C GLU A 299 12.28 -22.36 -6.79
N TRP A 300 11.02 -21.94 -6.59
CA TRP A 300 9.86 -22.77 -6.91
C TRP A 300 9.48 -22.72 -8.38
N SER A 301 9.75 -21.60 -9.05
CA SER A 301 9.44 -21.39 -10.47
C SER A 301 10.65 -21.55 -11.38
N GLU A 302 11.86 -21.40 -10.85
CA GLU A 302 13.10 -21.39 -11.62
C GLU A 302 14.12 -22.44 -11.11
N ASP A 303 15.01 -22.90 -12.00
CA ASP A 303 16.19 -23.67 -11.59
C ASP A 303 17.23 -22.73 -10.95
N ALA A 304 17.08 -22.52 -9.65
CA ALA A 304 17.92 -21.59 -8.89
C ALA A 304 19.41 -21.96 -8.95
N GLN A 305 19.76 -23.25 -9.11
CA GLN A 305 21.14 -23.70 -9.16
C GLN A 305 21.79 -23.32 -10.49
N ASP A 306 21.08 -23.52 -11.60
CA ASP A 306 21.53 -23.08 -12.93
C ASP A 306 21.63 -21.55 -13.01
N LEU A 307 20.62 -20.84 -12.52
CA LEU A 307 20.61 -19.37 -12.48
C LEU A 307 21.75 -18.81 -11.64
N ARG A 308 22.06 -19.40 -10.49
CA ARG A 308 23.19 -18.97 -9.66
C ARG A 308 24.53 -19.05 -10.40
N GLY A 309 24.70 -20.04 -11.29
CA GLY A 309 25.92 -20.25 -12.06
C GLY A 309 26.00 -19.43 -13.36
N SER A 310 24.87 -18.97 -13.89
CA SER A 310 24.78 -18.39 -15.24
C SER A 310 24.24 -16.96 -15.30
N CYS A 311 23.48 -16.51 -14.29
CA CYS A 311 22.87 -15.19 -14.28
C CYS A 311 23.95 -14.09 -14.22
N GLY A 312 23.77 -13.04 -15.03
CA GLY A 312 24.72 -11.91 -15.15
C GLY A 312 25.67 -11.99 -16.36
N PHE A 313 25.80 -13.16 -17.01
CA PHE A 313 26.57 -13.30 -18.25
C PHE A 313 25.70 -13.00 -19.48
N SER A 314 25.44 -11.71 -19.76
CA SER A 314 24.61 -11.26 -20.89
C SER A 314 25.33 -11.29 -22.25
N PHE A 315 26.00 -12.41 -22.59
CA PHE A 315 26.57 -12.61 -23.91
C PHE A 315 25.43 -12.92 -24.91
N GLY A 316 25.00 -11.94 -25.69
CA GLY A 316 23.91 -12.09 -26.66
C GLY A 316 22.54 -12.29 -26.00
N ASN A 317 21.73 -13.24 -26.49
CA ASN A 317 20.37 -13.52 -25.99
C ASN A 317 20.32 -14.45 -24.76
N GLY A 318 21.43 -14.63 -24.03
CA GLY A 318 21.57 -15.61 -22.94
C GLY A 318 20.61 -15.44 -21.76
N CYS A 319 19.98 -14.27 -21.61
CA CYS A 319 18.94 -14.00 -20.60
C CYS A 319 17.50 -14.01 -21.17
N SER A 320 17.34 -14.28 -22.47
CA SER A 320 16.06 -14.35 -23.17
C SER A 320 15.97 -15.67 -23.93
N GLY A 321 15.72 -16.75 -23.20
CA GLY A 321 15.28 -18.02 -23.79
C GLY A 321 13.89 -17.80 -24.40
N GLY A 322 13.78 -17.86 -25.73
CA GLY A 322 12.48 -17.84 -26.41
C GLY A 322 11.57 -18.98 -25.91
N SER A 323 10.30 -18.94 -26.28
CA SER A 323 9.30 -19.94 -25.82
C SER A 323 9.41 -21.31 -26.51
N THR A 324 10.31 -21.48 -27.48
CA THR A 324 10.46 -22.70 -28.28
C THR A 324 11.89 -23.22 -28.25
N GLU A 325 12.08 -24.54 -28.18
CA GLU A 325 13.40 -25.19 -28.20
C GLU A 325 14.27 -24.76 -29.39
N THR A 326 13.62 -24.47 -30.52
CA THR A 326 14.26 -23.99 -31.73
C THR A 326 14.40 -22.46 -31.71
N ASN A 327 15.58 -21.99 -32.09
CA ASN A 327 15.84 -20.57 -32.38
C ASN A 327 16.55 -20.44 -33.73
N LEU A 328 16.44 -19.27 -34.36
CA LEU A 328 17.01 -18.98 -35.68
C LEU A 328 18.55 -19.07 -35.71
N PHE A 329 19.22 -19.01 -34.56
CA PHE A 329 20.67 -18.91 -34.46
C PHE A 329 21.36 -20.21 -34.02
N GLY A 330 20.61 -21.30 -33.82
CA GLY A 330 21.15 -22.61 -33.42
C GLY A 330 21.86 -22.62 -32.06
N THR A 331 21.66 -21.59 -31.22
CA THR A 331 22.29 -21.50 -29.90
C THR A 331 21.58 -22.39 -28.89
N LYS A 332 22.31 -22.98 -27.94
CA LYS A 332 21.73 -23.82 -26.88
C LYS A 332 20.84 -22.97 -25.96
N GLN A 333 19.60 -23.40 -25.71
CA GLN A 333 18.70 -22.68 -24.81
C GLN A 333 19.16 -22.76 -23.35
N THR A 334 18.93 -21.66 -22.63
CA THR A 334 18.88 -21.58 -21.17
C THR A 334 17.41 -21.42 -20.76
N LYS A 335 16.99 -22.05 -19.65
CA LYS A 335 15.61 -21.92 -19.15
C LYS A 335 15.34 -20.47 -18.73
N ARG A 336 14.17 -19.91 -19.08
CA ARG A 336 13.72 -18.56 -18.67
C ARG A 336 12.56 -18.69 -17.67
N PRO A 337 12.40 -17.76 -16.71
CA PRO A 337 11.14 -17.60 -15.97
C PRO A 337 9.96 -17.39 -16.91
N THR A 338 8.95 -18.24 -16.76
CA THR A 338 7.64 -18.08 -17.39
C THR A 338 6.83 -17.01 -16.68
N ASN A 339 6.27 -16.07 -17.45
CA ASN A 339 5.28 -15.12 -16.94
C ASN A 339 3.93 -15.86 -16.72
N PRO A 340 3.12 -15.56 -15.69
CA PRO A 340 1.75 -16.11 -15.55
C PRO A 340 0.90 -16.01 -16.83
N MET A 341 1.13 -15.00 -17.65
CA MET A 341 0.49 -14.81 -18.96
C MET A 341 0.95 -15.79 -20.06
N GLU A 342 1.95 -16.61 -19.80
CA GLU A 342 2.50 -17.63 -20.72
C GLU A 342 2.06 -19.05 -20.34
N ILE A 343 1.32 -19.19 -19.23
CA ILE A 343 0.80 -20.47 -18.71
C ILE A 343 -0.62 -20.77 -19.25
N ALA A 344 -1.20 -19.87 -20.05
CA ALA A 344 -2.55 -20.02 -20.63
C ALA A 344 -2.56 -20.78 -21.96
#